data_AF-A0A954CAD5-F1
#
_entry.id   AF-A0A954CAD5-F1
#
_cell.length_a   1.000
_cell.length_b   1.000
_cell.length_c   1.000
_cell.angle_alpha   90.00
_cell.angle_beta   90.00
_cell.angle_gamma   90.00
#
_symmetry.space_group_name_H-M   'P 1'
#
loop_
_entity.id
_entity.type
_entity.pdbx_description
1 polymer ?
#
loop_
_entity_poly.entity_id
_entity_poly.type
_entity_poly.pdbx_seq_one_letter_code
_entity_poly.pdbx_strand_id
1 'polypeptide(L)'
;GLPPIWYKSPPYRARIVREPRKVLEEFGMAVADDVEVRVWDSSAELRYMVLPMRPEGTGDLSEDALAERVTRDGMIGVAPH
;
A
#
# COMPACT_ATOMS: atom_id res chain seq x y z
N GLY A 1 -9.90 -8.32 -4.17
CA GLY A 1 -10.38 -8.39 -5.57
C GLY A 1 -9.27 -8.89 -6.49
N LEU A 2 -9.49 -8.92 -7.81
CA LEU A 2 -8.43 -9.26 -8.76
C LEU A 2 -7.33 -8.18 -8.74
N PRO A 3 -6.04 -8.56 -8.82
CA PRO A 3 -4.96 -7.59 -8.80
C PRO A 3 -4.95 -6.73 -10.07
N PRO A 4 -4.63 -5.43 -9.98
CA PRO A 4 -4.48 -4.57 -11.13
C PRO A 4 -3.33 -5.04 -12.04
N ILE A 5 -3.34 -4.60 -13.31
CA ILE A 5 -2.34 -5.00 -14.31
C ILE A 5 -0.92 -4.67 -13.83
N TRP A 6 -0.72 -3.47 -13.26
CA TRP A 6 0.59 -3.01 -12.80
C TRP A 6 1.16 -3.92 -11.70
N TYR A 7 0.33 -4.47 -10.80
CA TYR A 7 0.78 -5.32 -9.70
C TYR A 7 1.41 -6.63 -10.20
N LYS A 8 0.92 -7.13 -11.33
CA LYS A 8 1.45 -8.35 -11.98
C LYS A 8 2.61 -8.07 -12.93
N SER A 9 2.90 -6.80 -13.21
CA SER A 9 3.88 -6.42 -14.23
C SER A 9 5.32 -6.72 -13.79
N PRO A 10 6.23 -7.10 -14.72
CA PRO A 10 7.64 -7.29 -14.39
C PRO A 10 8.32 -6.06 -13.75
N PRO A 11 8.05 -4.80 -14.18
CA PRO A 11 8.65 -3.62 -13.55
C PRO A 11 8.35 -3.51 -12.06
N TYR A 12 7.08 -3.67 -11.65
CA TYR A 12 6.70 -3.61 -10.24
C TYR A 12 7.33 -4.75 -9.45
N ARG A 13 7.14 -6.00 -9.91
CA ARG A 13 7.60 -7.21 -9.20
C ARG A 13 9.10 -7.23 -8.97
N ALA A 14 9.90 -6.77 -9.95
CA ALA A 14 11.35 -6.76 -9.83
C ALA A 14 11.86 -5.63 -8.93
N ARG A 15 11.20 -4.46 -8.95
CA ARG A 15 11.72 -3.26 -8.27
C ARG A 15 11.24 -3.13 -6.84
N ILE A 16 10.00 -3.52 -6.52
CA ILE A 16 9.42 -3.30 -5.19
C ILE A 16 10.23 -3.97 -4.08
N VAL A 17 10.83 -5.14 -4.35
CA VAL A 17 11.70 -5.86 -3.39
C VAL A 17 13.11 -5.28 -3.25
N ARG A 18 13.57 -4.44 -4.20
CA ARG A 18 14.94 -3.92 -4.27
C ARG A 18 15.03 -2.44 -3.90
N GLU A 19 14.08 -1.65 -4.36
CA GLU A 19 14.04 -0.20 -4.14
C GLU A 19 12.62 0.28 -3.79
N PRO A 20 12.02 -0.25 -2.71
CA PRO A 20 10.62 -0.01 -2.38
C PRO A 20 10.28 1.48 -2.24
N ARG A 21 11.12 2.27 -1.57
CA ARG A 21 10.88 3.71 -1.37
C ARG A 21 10.73 4.47 -2.69
N LYS A 22 11.60 4.22 -3.67
CA LYS A 22 11.50 4.86 -5.00
C LYS A 22 10.25 4.44 -5.77
N VAL A 23 9.87 3.16 -5.66
CA VAL A 23 8.63 2.69 -6.28
C VAL A 23 7.43 3.37 -5.63
N LEU A 24 7.41 3.51 -4.30
CA LEU A 24 6.35 4.23 -3.58
C LEU A 24 6.29 5.72 -3.96
N GLU A 25 7.43 6.38 -4.16
CA GLU A 25 7.50 7.76 -4.67
C GLU A 25 6.85 7.90 -6.05
N GLU A 26 6.98 6.91 -6.95
CA GLU A 26 6.30 6.90 -8.25
C GLU A 26 4.77 6.80 -8.13
N PHE A 27 4.26 6.26 -7.02
CA PHE A 27 2.84 6.30 -6.66
C PHE A 27 2.44 7.58 -5.90
N GLY A 28 3.37 8.52 -5.69
CA GLY A 28 3.14 9.74 -4.92
C GLY A 28 3.21 9.54 -3.40
N MET A 29 3.73 8.41 -2.93
CA MET A 29 3.88 8.09 -1.51
C MET A 29 5.35 8.20 -1.09
N ALA A 30 5.76 9.37 -0.59
CA ALA A 30 7.06 9.53 0.04
C ALA A 30 7.03 8.98 1.48
N VAL A 31 7.97 8.08 1.80
CA VAL A 31 8.10 7.49 3.14
C VAL A 31 9.36 8.03 3.80
N ALA A 32 9.22 8.63 4.99
CA ALA A 32 10.32 9.22 5.75
C ALA A 32 11.43 8.19 6.06
N ASP A 33 12.67 8.66 6.12
CA ASP A 33 13.87 7.80 6.24
C ASP A 33 13.89 6.98 7.54
N ASP A 34 13.25 7.48 8.59
CA ASP A 34 13.13 6.84 9.90
C ASP A 34 12.00 5.79 9.97
N VAL A 35 11.13 5.73 8.96
CA VAL A 35 10.04 4.73 8.88
C VAL A 35 10.52 3.49 8.14
N GLU A 36 10.49 2.33 8.79
CA GLU A 36 10.86 1.05 8.17
C GLU A 36 9.87 0.64 7.07
N VAL A 37 10.37 0.21 5.89
CA VAL A 37 9.56 -0.35 4.81
C VAL A 37 9.77 -1.85 4.73
N ARG A 38 8.71 -2.63 4.98
CA ARG A 38 8.72 -4.10 4.88
C ARG A 38 7.95 -4.56 3.66
N VAL A 39 8.63 -5.27 2.76
CA VAL A 39 8.04 -5.86 1.56
C VAL A 39 7.77 -7.34 1.82
N TRP A 40 6.50 -7.74 1.69
CA TRP A 40 6.08 -9.13 1.82
C TRP A 40 5.90 -9.75 0.44
N ASP A 41 6.88 -10.55 0.00
CA ASP A 41 6.74 -11.35 -1.21
C ASP A 41 5.80 -12.53 -0.93
N SER A 42 4.69 -12.59 -1.66
CA SER A 42 3.63 -13.58 -1.48
C SER A 42 3.98 -14.89 -2.20
N SER A 43 5.11 -15.50 -1.83
CA SER A 43 5.65 -16.72 -2.45
C SER A 43 5.08 -18.03 -1.87
N ALA A 44 4.25 -17.93 -0.83
CA ALA A 44 3.57 -19.04 -0.19
C ALA A 44 2.04 -18.91 -0.35
N GLU A 45 1.27 -19.88 0.17
CA GLU A 45 -0.20 -19.83 0.13
C GLU A 45 -0.83 -18.76 1.03
N LEU A 46 -0.01 -18.02 1.78
CA LEU A 46 -0.46 -16.89 2.56
C LEU A 46 -0.91 -15.74 1.65
N ARG A 47 -1.92 -15.00 2.11
CA ARG A 47 -2.44 -13.81 1.45
C ARG A 47 -2.41 -12.66 2.45
N TYR A 48 -1.78 -11.58 2.06
CA TYR A 48 -1.61 -10.40 2.90
C TYR A 48 -2.52 -9.26 2.42
N MET A 49 -2.86 -8.40 3.37
CA MET A 49 -3.52 -7.11 3.14
C MET A 49 -2.87 -6.11 4.09
N VAL A 50 -2.57 -4.92 3.61
CA VAL A 50 -2.16 -3.81 4.47
C VAL A 50 -3.40 -3.21 5.11
N LEU A 51 -3.37 -3.03 6.43
CA LEU A 51 -4.32 -2.17 7.15
C LEU A 51 -3.68 -0.79 7.26
N PRO A 52 -4.15 0.23 6.52
CA PRO A 52 -3.55 1.56 6.57
C PRO A 52 -3.75 2.23 7.93
N MET A 53 -2.86 3.14 8.27
CA MET A 53 -3.08 4.05 9.41
C MET A 53 -4.34 4.89 9.14
N ARG A 54 -5.15 5.09 10.18
CA ARG A 54 -6.32 5.98 10.11
C ARG A 54 -5.83 7.43 9.93
N PRO A 55 -6.32 8.16 8.91
CA PRO A 55 -5.93 9.55 8.72
C PRO A 55 -6.34 10.44 9.89
N GLU A 56 -5.53 11.45 10.19
CA GLU A 56 -5.85 12.47 11.19
C GLU A 56 -7.16 13.21 10.85
N GLY A 57 -7.83 13.76 11.87
CA GLY A 57 -9.08 14.50 11.69
C GLY A 57 -10.30 13.65 11.31
N THR A 58 -10.17 12.32 11.27
CA THR A 58 -11.29 11.41 10.94
C THR A 58 -12.02 10.85 12.16
N GLY A 59 -11.70 11.30 13.38
CA GLY A 59 -12.16 10.73 14.65
C GLY A 59 -13.69 10.56 14.77
N ASP A 60 -14.44 11.53 14.27
CA ASP A 60 -15.91 11.58 14.36
C ASP A 60 -16.63 10.90 13.19
N LEU A 61 -15.89 10.35 12.21
CA LEU A 61 -16.49 9.67 11.08
C LEU A 61 -17.10 8.33 11.50
N SER A 62 -18.25 8.01 10.90
CA SER A 62 -18.85 6.68 10.98
C SER A 62 -17.99 5.63 10.28
N GLU A 63 -18.29 4.36 10.53
CA GLU A 63 -17.65 3.23 9.84
C GLU A 63 -17.80 3.33 8.32
N ASP A 64 -19.00 3.58 7.81
CA ASP A 64 -19.24 3.72 6.37
C ASP A 64 -18.41 4.85 5.75
N ALA A 65 -18.34 6.00 6.44
CA ALA A 65 -17.54 7.14 5.98
C ALA A 65 -16.02 6.88 6.03
N LEU A 66 -15.55 6.03 6.96
CA LEU A 66 -14.17 5.56 6.98
C LEU A 66 -13.90 4.56 5.85
N ALA A 67 -14.84 3.64 5.60
CA ALA A 67 -14.73 2.64 4.55
C ALA A 67 -14.59 3.27 3.15
N GLU A 68 -15.31 4.37 2.88
CA GLU A 68 -15.18 5.14 1.63
C GLU A 68 -13.76 5.68 1.37
N ARG A 69 -12.96 5.85 2.42
CA ARG A 69 -11.57 6.34 2.31
C ARG A 69 -10.57 5.21 2.08
N VAL A 70 -10.94 3.95 2.33
CA VAL A 70 -10.06 2.81 2.14
C VAL A 70 -9.97 2.47 0.66
N THR A 71 -8.83 2.77 0.05
CA THR A 71 -8.58 2.47 -1.36
C THR A 71 -7.95 1.09 -1.55
N ARG A 72 -8.12 0.51 -2.74
CA ARG A 72 -7.43 -0.74 -3.12
C ARG A 72 -5.92 -0.60 -2.98
N ASP A 73 -5.36 0.52 -3.44
CA ASP A 73 -3.93 0.74 -3.47
C ASP A 73 -3.38 0.98 -2.05
N GLY A 74 -4.19 1.56 -1.15
CA GLY A 74 -3.91 1.62 0.29
C GLY A 74 -3.86 0.23 0.93
N MET A 75 -4.78 -0.68 0.56
CA MET A 75 -4.77 -2.07 1.03
C MET A 75 -3.64 -2.92 0.43
N ILE A 76 -3.00 -2.47 -0.66
CA ILE A 76 -1.76 -3.04 -1.20
C ILE A 76 -0.53 -2.44 -0.51
N GLY A 77 -0.64 -1.20 0.00
CA GLY A 77 0.44 -0.47 0.67
C GLY A 77 1.21 0.49 -0.24
N VAL A 78 0.60 0.97 -1.32
CA VAL A 78 1.23 1.87 -2.31
C VAL A 78 0.49 3.19 -2.51
N ALA A 79 -0.40 3.56 -1.60
CA ALA A 79 -1.13 4.84 -1.65
C ALA A 79 -0.84 5.68 -0.40
N PRO A 80 -0.77 7.02 -0.54
CA PRO A 80 -0.71 7.91 0.61
C PRO A 80 -1.97 7.80 1.48
N HIS A 81 -1.83 8.19 2.74
CA HIS A 81 -2.91 8.27 3.72
C HIS A 81 -3.85 9.45 3.45
#